data_AF-A0A1H5UZQ7-F1
#
_entry.id   AF-A0A1H5UZQ7-F1
#
_cell.length_a   1.000
_cell.length_b   1.000
_cell.length_c   1.000
_cell.angle_alpha   90.00
_cell.angle_beta   90.00
_cell.angle_gamma   90.00
#
_symmetry.space_group_name_H-M   'P 1'
#
loop_
_entity.id
_entity.type
_entity.pdbx_description
1 polymer ?
#
loop_
_entity_poly.entity_id
_entity_poly.type
_entity_poly.pdbx_seq_one_letter_code
_entity_poly.pdbx_strand_id
1 'polypeptide(L)'
;MSAIEEVRGVPGGAKLADLAVELNGDPGALTAAAGNWRAMAGTYTEHTGALSASVSDVDGAWDGPSADAFAGYMTKVVNRGGQLAGTLQECAGQLEAAAEALRTAKGQAEQICQDYITAAQEARNRDPKPTEEQVGTILSEKLGTLSGDLQEAIDATVKTMADAGKKIKGSLGPLTGASGGLEEVDTQPFVPAAGKPLGWEPARLDGQNTDLAGASPGTKSGSAPDSGTVGFGGYGPSGPPPPGGGPAPQGQVAEWIDQAITILKRHGVPADKMNPNDIWMIIKHESGGNPNAINNWDSNAAKGTPSKGLMQTIDPTFNAHKLPGHGNIYNPVDNIIAGVQYAISRYGSVSNVPGVVGMKTGGGYRGY
;
A
#
# COMPACT_ATOMS: atom_id res chain seq x y z
N MET A 1 -20.63 28.44 2.26
CA MET A 1 -20.03 29.23 1.18
C MET A 1 -18.54 29.08 1.32
N SER A 2 -17.82 28.70 0.27
CA SER A 2 -16.35 28.63 0.34
C SER A 2 -15.76 30.04 0.34
N ALA A 3 -14.53 30.21 0.83
CA ALA A 3 -13.83 31.49 0.76
C ALA A 3 -13.67 31.98 -0.70
N ILE A 4 -13.57 31.05 -1.66
CA ILE A 4 -13.48 31.34 -3.10
C ILE A 4 -14.78 31.95 -3.63
N GLU A 5 -15.94 31.55 -3.12
CA GLU A 5 -17.24 32.15 -3.49
C GLU A 5 -17.40 33.52 -2.85
N GLU A 6 -17.06 33.64 -1.56
CA GLU A 6 -17.22 34.86 -0.78
C GLU A 6 -16.29 35.98 -1.25
N VAL A 7 -15.06 35.67 -1.66
CA VAL A 7 -14.07 36.66 -2.09
C VAL A 7 -14.51 37.44 -3.34
N ARG A 8 -15.42 36.89 -4.16
CA ARG A 8 -16.01 37.63 -5.30
C ARG A 8 -16.76 38.88 -4.89
N GLY A 9 -17.32 38.92 -3.68
CA GLY A 9 -18.04 40.08 -3.14
C GLY A 9 -17.13 41.16 -2.56
N VAL A 10 -15.82 40.94 -2.53
CA VAL A 10 -14.82 41.88 -2.01
C VAL A 10 -14.27 42.74 -3.16
N PRO A 11 -14.02 44.06 -2.97
CA PRO A 11 -13.43 44.91 -4.00
C PRO A 11 -12.16 44.28 -4.59
N GLY A 12 -12.14 44.01 -5.90
CA GLY A 12 -11.01 43.38 -6.60
C GLY A 12 -10.84 41.87 -6.41
N GLY A 13 -11.61 41.25 -5.50
CA GLY A 13 -11.49 39.83 -5.15
C GLY A 13 -11.93 38.84 -6.24
N ALA A 14 -12.67 39.30 -7.26
CA ALA A 14 -13.04 38.48 -8.41
C ALA A 14 -11.82 37.84 -9.12
N LYS A 15 -10.69 38.56 -9.17
CA LYS A 15 -9.44 38.05 -9.75
C LYS A 15 -8.92 36.81 -9.03
N LEU A 16 -8.94 36.80 -7.69
CA LEU A 16 -8.51 35.64 -6.90
C LEU A 16 -9.46 34.46 -7.09
N ALA A 17 -10.77 34.73 -7.13
CA ALA A 17 -11.76 33.69 -7.38
C ALA A 17 -11.61 33.06 -8.78
N ASP A 18 -11.34 33.87 -9.81
CA ASP A 18 -11.14 33.38 -11.17
C ASP A 18 -9.88 32.50 -11.27
N LEU A 19 -8.77 32.91 -10.65
CA LEU A 19 -7.55 32.09 -10.55
C LEU A 19 -7.80 30.77 -9.80
N ALA A 20 -8.49 30.83 -8.65
CA ALA A 20 -8.77 29.64 -7.86
C ALA A 20 -9.66 28.62 -8.61
N VAL A 21 -10.54 29.08 -9.50
CA VAL A 21 -11.38 28.21 -10.35
C VAL A 21 -10.55 27.44 -11.38
N GLU A 22 -9.36 27.89 -11.75
CA GLU A 22 -8.46 27.13 -12.63
C GLU A 22 -8.00 25.80 -12.00
N LEU A 23 -8.00 25.70 -10.66
CA LEU A 23 -7.71 24.47 -9.92
C LEU A 23 -8.92 23.52 -9.89
N ASN A 24 -9.55 23.25 -11.03
CA ASN A 24 -10.77 22.46 -11.12
C ASN A 24 -10.57 20.93 -11.13
N GLY A 25 -9.33 20.43 -11.09
CA GLY A 25 -9.05 18.99 -11.12
C GLY A 25 -9.59 18.25 -9.90
N ASP A 26 -9.71 16.93 -9.97
CA ASP A 26 -10.16 16.08 -8.87
C ASP A 26 -9.00 15.22 -8.29
N PRO A 27 -8.43 15.60 -7.13
CA PRO A 27 -7.43 14.78 -6.45
C PRO A 27 -7.94 13.39 -6.07
N GLY A 28 -9.25 13.25 -5.78
CA GLY A 28 -9.87 11.99 -5.42
C GLY A 28 -9.85 11.00 -6.58
N ALA A 29 -10.20 11.46 -7.78
CA ALA A 29 -10.11 10.64 -9.00
C ALA A 29 -8.67 10.17 -9.28
N LEU A 30 -7.67 11.03 -9.07
CA LEU A 30 -6.25 10.66 -9.23
C LEU A 30 -5.81 9.59 -8.22
N THR A 31 -6.18 9.74 -6.95
CA THR A 31 -5.88 8.73 -5.91
C THR A 31 -6.64 7.43 -6.16
N ALA A 32 -7.88 7.47 -6.64
CA ALA A 32 -8.63 6.28 -7.01
C ALA A 32 -7.97 5.53 -8.19
N ALA A 33 -7.54 6.27 -9.21
CA ALA A 33 -6.77 5.69 -10.32
C ALA A 33 -5.46 5.06 -9.83
N ALA A 34 -4.71 5.73 -8.95
CA ALA A 34 -3.50 5.19 -8.33
C ALA A 34 -3.78 3.88 -7.56
N GLY A 35 -4.89 3.83 -6.81
CA GLY A 35 -5.34 2.63 -6.10
C GLY A 35 -5.59 1.45 -7.04
N ASN A 36 -6.26 1.68 -8.17
CA ASN A 36 -6.50 0.63 -9.19
C ASN A 36 -5.19 0.09 -9.76
N TRP A 37 -4.22 0.97 -10.05
CA TRP A 37 -2.92 0.57 -10.58
C TRP A 37 -2.11 -0.25 -9.57
N ARG A 38 -2.16 0.10 -8.29
CA ARG A 38 -1.56 -0.71 -7.23
C ARG A 38 -2.23 -2.07 -7.08
N ALA A 39 -3.56 -2.12 -7.16
CA ALA A 39 -4.29 -3.39 -7.12
C ALA A 39 -3.87 -4.29 -8.28
N MET A 40 -3.83 -3.75 -9.50
CA MET A 40 -3.34 -4.48 -10.68
C MET A 40 -1.90 -4.95 -10.50
N ALA A 41 -1.01 -4.10 -10.00
CA ALA A 41 0.38 -4.50 -9.71
C ALA A 41 0.44 -5.68 -8.73
N GLY A 42 -0.36 -5.65 -7.67
CA GLY A 42 -0.49 -6.75 -6.71
C GLY A 42 -0.93 -8.04 -7.38
N THR A 43 -1.98 -8.00 -8.20
CA THR A 43 -2.46 -9.15 -8.97
C THR A 43 -1.40 -9.71 -9.93
N TYR A 44 -0.63 -8.85 -10.60
CA TYR A 44 0.49 -9.30 -11.45
C TYR A 44 1.59 -9.97 -10.63
N THR A 45 1.97 -9.41 -9.48
CA THR A 45 2.94 -10.05 -8.58
C THR A 45 2.45 -11.40 -8.07
N GLU A 46 1.16 -11.51 -7.73
CA GLU A 46 0.55 -12.77 -7.33
C GLU A 46 0.68 -13.80 -8.45
N HIS A 47 0.20 -13.49 -9.66
CA HIS A 47 0.25 -14.40 -10.81
C HIS A 47 1.65 -14.74 -11.32
N THR A 48 2.66 -13.89 -11.09
CA THR A 48 4.04 -14.20 -11.50
C THR A 48 4.79 -15.02 -10.47
N GLY A 49 4.65 -14.71 -9.18
CA GLY A 49 5.22 -15.55 -8.11
C GLY A 49 4.61 -16.95 -8.14
N ALA A 50 3.31 -16.98 -8.39
CA ALA A 50 2.54 -18.14 -8.73
C ALA A 50 3.12 -19.04 -9.81
N LEU A 51 3.27 -18.46 -11.00
CA LEU A 51 3.82 -19.13 -12.16
C LEU A 51 5.23 -19.64 -11.86
N SER A 52 6.04 -18.85 -11.15
CA SER A 52 7.37 -19.24 -10.71
C SER A 52 7.37 -20.49 -9.83
N ALA A 53 6.43 -20.61 -8.89
CA ALA A 53 6.32 -21.79 -8.03
C ALA A 53 5.96 -23.04 -8.84
N SER A 54 4.95 -22.95 -9.71
CA SER A 54 4.57 -24.06 -10.60
C SER A 54 5.69 -24.48 -11.53
N VAL A 55 6.48 -23.53 -12.04
CA VAL A 55 7.65 -23.81 -12.87
C VAL A 55 8.73 -24.53 -12.06
N SER A 56 8.95 -24.14 -10.81
CA SER A 56 9.90 -24.82 -9.92
C SER A 56 9.47 -26.26 -9.59
N ASP A 57 8.17 -26.51 -9.42
CA ASP A 57 7.64 -27.87 -9.20
C ASP A 57 7.84 -28.74 -10.45
N VAL A 58 7.62 -28.17 -11.64
CA VAL A 58 7.89 -28.85 -12.92
C VAL A 58 9.37 -29.14 -13.08
N ASP A 59 10.24 -28.16 -12.78
CA ASP A 59 11.70 -28.30 -12.84
C ASP A 59 12.22 -29.40 -11.90
N GLY A 60 11.65 -29.49 -10.68
CA GLY A 60 12.01 -30.55 -9.73
C GLY A 60 11.47 -31.95 -10.08
N ALA A 61 10.45 -32.03 -10.93
CA ALA A 61 9.83 -33.30 -11.35
C ALA A 61 10.28 -33.77 -12.75
N TRP A 62 10.87 -32.87 -13.54
CA TRP A 62 11.29 -33.10 -14.92
C TRP A 62 12.74 -32.68 -15.08
N ASP A 63 13.64 -33.66 -15.21
CA ASP A 63 15.07 -33.39 -15.40
C ASP A 63 15.48 -33.44 -16.87
N GLY A 64 16.47 -32.59 -17.22
CA GLY A 64 17.22 -32.65 -18.47
C GLY A 64 17.14 -31.36 -19.31
N PRO A 65 17.86 -31.31 -20.45
CA PRO A 65 18.08 -30.05 -21.20
C PRO A 65 16.82 -29.33 -21.69
N SER A 66 15.72 -30.05 -21.85
CA SER A 66 14.43 -29.48 -22.24
C SER A 66 13.67 -28.87 -21.06
N ALA A 67 13.81 -29.44 -19.85
CA ALA A 67 13.29 -28.86 -18.63
C ALA A 67 14.03 -27.56 -18.27
N ASP A 68 15.37 -27.59 -18.32
CA ASP A 68 16.21 -26.40 -18.11
C ASP A 68 15.83 -25.25 -19.06
N ALA A 69 15.58 -25.58 -20.33
CA ALA A 69 15.18 -24.58 -21.33
C ALA A 69 13.77 -24.03 -21.07
N PHE A 70 12.83 -24.88 -20.65
CA PHE A 70 11.49 -24.47 -20.25
C PHE A 70 11.53 -23.56 -19.01
N ALA A 71 12.20 -23.99 -17.94
CA ALA A 71 12.35 -23.21 -16.71
C ALA A 71 13.04 -21.85 -16.97
N GLY A 72 14.08 -21.85 -17.82
CA GLY A 72 14.75 -20.63 -18.27
C GLY A 72 13.83 -19.67 -19.02
N TYR A 73 13.00 -20.18 -19.94
CA TYR A 73 12.01 -19.35 -20.64
C TYR A 73 10.95 -18.79 -19.69
N MET A 74 10.41 -19.62 -18.82
CA MET A 74 9.38 -19.22 -17.86
C MET A 74 9.90 -18.20 -16.84
N THR A 75 11.19 -18.28 -16.47
CA THR A 75 11.86 -17.24 -15.68
C THR A 75 11.85 -15.88 -16.38
N LYS A 76 12.05 -15.83 -17.71
CA LYS A 76 11.90 -14.58 -18.48
C LYS A 76 10.47 -14.04 -18.38
N VAL A 77 9.44 -14.91 -18.44
CA VAL A 77 8.03 -14.51 -18.31
C VAL A 77 7.72 -13.93 -16.93
N VAL A 78 8.17 -14.59 -15.87
CA VAL A 78 7.99 -14.14 -14.47
C VAL A 78 8.66 -12.78 -14.26
N ASN A 79 9.91 -12.62 -14.72
CA ASN A 79 10.64 -11.35 -14.60
C ASN A 79 9.93 -10.20 -15.31
N ARG A 80 9.30 -10.46 -16.47
CA ARG A 80 8.53 -9.45 -17.21
C ARG A 80 7.27 -9.04 -16.48
N GLY A 81 6.54 -9.97 -15.90
CA GLY A 81 5.37 -9.63 -15.10
C GLY A 81 5.76 -8.88 -13.81
N GLY A 82 6.92 -9.18 -13.21
CA GLY A 82 7.49 -8.38 -12.13
C GLY A 82 7.84 -6.94 -12.54
N GLN A 83 8.45 -6.76 -13.72
CA GLN A 83 8.72 -5.43 -14.28
C GLN A 83 7.42 -4.65 -14.52
N LEU A 84 6.39 -5.27 -15.08
CA LEU A 84 5.07 -4.66 -15.27
C LEU A 84 4.46 -4.24 -13.93
N ALA A 85 4.49 -5.10 -12.92
CA ALA A 85 4.00 -4.78 -11.59
C ALA A 85 4.75 -3.57 -10.98
N GLY A 86 6.09 -3.55 -11.09
CA GLY A 86 6.91 -2.42 -10.64
C GLY A 86 6.55 -1.12 -11.36
N THR A 87 6.39 -1.14 -12.68
CA THR A 87 5.96 0.03 -13.45
C THR A 87 4.58 0.53 -13.04
N LEU A 88 3.61 -0.37 -12.80
CA LEU A 88 2.29 0.01 -12.33
C LEU A 88 2.35 0.72 -10.96
N GLN A 89 3.24 0.26 -10.06
CA GLN A 89 3.49 0.92 -8.77
C GLN A 89 4.11 2.31 -8.94
N GLU A 90 5.09 2.46 -9.83
CA GLU A 90 5.71 3.76 -10.13
C GLU A 90 4.69 4.76 -10.68
N CYS A 91 3.87 4.33 -11.63
CA CYS A 91 2.82 5.16 -12.22
C CYS A 91 1.78 5.59 -11.16
N ALA A 92 1.38 4.67 -10.26
CA ALA A 92 0.51 5.00 -9.14
C ALA A 92 1.13 6.06 -8.21
N GLY A 93 2.43 6.00 -7.95
CA GLY A 93 3.14 7.02 -7.19
C GLY A 93 3.15 8.39 -7.87
N GLN A 94 3.26 8.45 -9.21
CA GLN A 94 3.17 9.72 -9.94
C GLN A 94 1.77 10.34 -9.87
N LEU A 95 0.71 9.51 -9.93
CA LEU A 95 -0.67 9.97 -9.78
C LEU A 95 -0.95 10.54 -8.39
N GLU A 96 -0.40 9.93 -7.34
CA GLU A 96 -0.52 10.43 -5.97
C GLU A 96 0.23 11.74 -5.76
N ALA A 97 1.44 11.88 -6.32
CA ALA A 97 2.18 13.13 -6.26
C ALA A 97 1.40 14.27 -6.95
N ALA A 98 0.77 14.00 -8.09
CA ALA A 98 -0.10 14.95 -8.77
C ALA A 98 -1.36 15.29 -7.95
N ALA A 99 -1.98 14.30 -7.32
CA ALA A 99 -3.13 14.50 -6.44
C ALA A 99 -2.76 15.40 -5.25
N GLU A 100 -1.60 15.18 -4.63
CA GLU A 100 -1.15 15.94 -3.48
C GLU A 100 -0.79 17.39 -3.80
N ALA A 101 -0.12 17.62 -4.93
CA ALA A 101 0.13 18.98 -5.43
C ALA A 101 -1.19 19.74 -5.61
N LEU A 102 -2.20 19.10 -6.19
CA LEU A 102 -3.50 19.71 -6.41
C LEU A 102 -4.27 19.96 -5.09
N ARG A 103 -4.21 19.05 -4.10
CA ARG A 103 -4.79 19.30 -2.76
C ARG A 103 -4.13 20.50 -2.09
N THR A 104 -2.81 20.56 -2.14
CA THR A 104 -2.02 21.65 -1.56
C THR A 104 -2.40 22.98 -2.20
N ALA A 105 -2.43 23.06 -3.53
CA ALA A 105 -2.79 24.29 -4.23
C ALA A 105 -4.23 24.73 -3.95
N LYS A 106 -5.19 23.79 -3.87
CA LYS A 106 -6.57 24.10 -3.48
C LYS A 106 -6.67 24.65 -2.06
N GLY A 107 -5.97 24.04 -1.10
CA GLY A 107 -5.91 24.55 0.28
C GLY A 107 -5.27 25.93 0.36
N GLN A 108 -4.20 26.18 -0.40
CA GLN A 108 -3.58 27.50 -0.51
C GLN A 108 -4.54 28.53 -1.12
N ALA A 109 -5.30 28.17 -2.16
CA ALA A 109 -6.30 29.04 -2.76
C ALA A 109 -7.40 29.44 -1.77
N GLU A 110 -7.92 28.48 -0.99
CA GLU A 110 -8.89 28.78 0.07
C GLU A 110 -8.30 29.72 1.13
N GLN A 111 -7.08 29.46 1.59
CA GLN A 111 -6.41 30.31 2.58
C GLN A 111 -6.16 31.73 2.05
N ILE A 112 -5.66 31.85 0.81
CA ILE A 112 -5.41 33.15 0.16
C ILE A 112 -6.71 33.95 0.04
N CYS A 113 -7.80 33.31 -0.36
CA CYS A 113 -9.11 33.97 -0.44
C CYS A 113 -9.58 34.42 0.95
N GLN A 114 -9.42 33.58 1.98
CA GLN A 114 -9.77 33.91 3.37
C GLN A 114 -8.94 35.07 3.92
N ASP A 115 -7.64 35.10 3.65
CA ASP A 115 -6.73 36.17 4.05
C ASP A 115 -7.06 37.49 3.37
N TYR A 116 -7.57 37.45 2.14
CA TYR A 116 -8.03 38.64 1.43
C TYR A 116 -9.36 39.15 1.97
N ILE A 117 -10.32 38.26 2.25
CA ILE A 117 -11.60 38.60 2.90
C ILE A 117 -11.35 39.26 4.26
N THR A 118 -10.46 38.68 5.07
CA THR A 118 -10.10 39.21 6.39
C THR A 118 -9.48 40.60 6.28
N ALA A 119 -8.52 40.79 5.37
CA ALA A 119 -7.91 42.09 5.13
C ALA A 119 -8.94 43.15 4.66
N ALA A 120 -9.94 42.75 3.87
CA ALA A 120 -11.01 43.65 3.47
C ALA A 120 -11.93 44.04 4.62
N GLN A 121 -12.25 43.11 5.51
CA GLN A 121 -13.01 43.40 6.74
C GLN A 121 -12.24 44.39 7.63
N GLU A 122 -10.93 44.18 7.82
CA GLU A 122 -10.07 45.09 8.58
C GLU A 122 -10.00 46.49 7.94
N ALA A 123 -9.84 46.57 6.61
CA ALA A 123 -9.82 47.84 5.89
C ALA A 123 -11.13 48.63 6.06
N ARG A 124 -12.29 47.96 6.00
CA ARG A 124 -13.61 48.56 6.21
C ARG A 124 -13.82 49.11 7.62
N ASN A 125 -13.07 48.62 8.59
CA ASN A 125 -13.19 48.99 10.00
C ASN A 125 -12.20 50.09 10.43
N ARG A 126 -11.40 50.64 9.51
CA ARG A 126 -10.51 51.78 9.80
C ARG A 126 -11.30 53.05 10.12
N ASP A 127 -10.71 53.94 10.92
CA ASP A 127 -11.26 55.26 11.27
C ASP A 127 -10.38 56.38 10.67
N PRO A 128 -10.92 57.32 9.87
CA PRO A 128 -12.31 57.42 9.42
C PRO A 128 -12.72 56.27 8.48
N LYS A 129 -14.01 55.91 8.53
CA LYS A 129 -14.56 54.79 7.75
C LYS A 129 -14.39 55.01 6.25
N PRO A 130 -13.59 54.18 5.54
CA PRO A 130 -13.34 54.37 4.12
C PRO A 130 -14.56 53.98 3.27
N THR A 131 -14.68 54.57 2.08
CA THR A 131 -15.61 54.10 1.03
C THR A 131 -15.13 52.78 0.44
N GLU A 132 -16.01 52.01 -0.23
CA GLU A 132 -15.60 50.76 -0.89
C GLU A 132 -14.51 50.96 -1.96
N GLU A 133 -14.48 52.12 -2.62
CA GLU A 133 -13.41 52.49 -3.57
C GLU A 133 -12.06 52.70 -2.87
N GLN A 134 -12.08 53.33 -1.69
CA GLN A 134 -10.89 53.48 -0.85
C GLN A 134 -10.43 52.14 -0.28
N VAL A 135 -11.35 51.24 0.10
CA VAL A 135 -11.02 49.86 0.50
C VAL A 135 -10.31 49.13 -0.65
N GLY A 136 -10.82 49.21 -1.88
CA GLY A 136 -10.16 48.62 -3.05
C GLY A 136 -8.74 49.17 -3.27
N THR A 137 -8.54 50.47 -3.06
CA THR A 137 -7.22 51.12 -3.16
C THR A 137 -6.27 50.65 -2.05
N ILE A 138 -6.74 50.50 -0.81
CA ILE A 138 -5.95 49.98 0.31
C ILE A 138 -5.50 48.54 0.06
N LEU A 139 -6.34 47.74 -0.58
CA LEU A 139 -6.09 46.32 -0.81
C LEU A 139 -5.29 46.03 -2.08
N SER A 140 -5.00 47.02 -2.93
CA SER A 140 -4.44 46.78 -4.27
C SER A 140 -3.07 46.10 -4.24
N GLU A 141 -2.21 46.49 -3.29
CA GLU A 141 -0.88 45.88 -3.09
C GLU A 141 -1.02 44.42 -2.63
N LYS A 142 -1.82 44.17 -1.60
CA LYS A 142 -2.07 42.82 -1.07
C LYS A 142 -2.72 41.91 -2.11
N LEU A 143 -3.65 42.45 -2.91
CA LEU A 143 -4.26 41.72 -4.03
C LEU A 143 -3.20 41.32 -5.06
N GLY A 144 -2.26 42.21 -5.36
CA GLY A 144 -1.14 41.95 -6.26
C GLY A 144 -0.27 40.79 -5.76
N THR A 145 0.19 40.86 -4.51
CA THR A 145 0.99 39.81 -3.88
C THR A 145 0.26 38.46 -3.86
N LEU A 146 -0.95 38.43 -3.31
CA LEU A 146 -1.73 37.19 -3.17
C LEU A 146 -2.12 36.58 -4.52
N SER A 147 -2.36 37.41 -5.54
CA SER A 147 -2.59 36.90 -6.91
C SER A 147 -1.32 36.26 -7.48
N GLY A 148 -0.15 36.84 -7.19
CA GLY A 148 1.14 36.29 -7.60
C GLY A 148 1.43 34.94 -6.93
N ASP A 149 1.22 34.87 -5.61
CA ASP A 149 1.42 33.64 -4.82
C ASP A 149 0.49 32.51 -5.31
N LEU A 150 -0.78 32.84 -5.60
CA LEU A 150 -1.73 31.86 -6.13
C LEU A 150 -1.35 31.41 -7.55
N GLN A 151 -0.90 32.33 -8.41
CA GLN A 151 -0.42 31.98 -9.75
C GLN A 151 0.80 31.06 -9.69
N GLU A 152 1.75 31.32 -8.79
CA GLU A 152 2.93 30.47 -8.59
C GLU A 152 2.53 29.05 -8.15
N ALA A 153 1.55 28.93 -7.25
CA ALA A 153 1.01 27.63 -6.83
C ALA A 153 0.31 26.88 -7.99
N ILE A 154 -0.43 27.59 -8.84
CA ILE A 154 -1.06 27.04 -10.04
C ILE A 154 0.03 26.53 -11.01
N ASP A 155 1.04 27.34 -11.31
CA ASP A 155 2.11 27.00 -12.24
C ASP A 155 2.92 25.78 -11.75
N ALA A 156 3.21 25.73 -10.44
CA ALA A 156 3.87 24.59 -9.81
C ALA A 156 3.04 23.30 -9.91
N THR A 157 1.72 23.41 -9.75
CA THR A 157 0.78 22.28 -9.89
C THR A 157 0.73 21.78 -11.32
N VAL A 158 0.57 22.69 -12.30
CA VAL A 158 0.57 22.38 -13.74
C VAL A 158 1.87 21.66 -14.14
N LYS A 159 3.01 22.17 -13.66
CA LYS A 159 4.32 21.54 -13.90
C LYS A 159 4.38 20.12 -13.31
N THR A 160 3.96 19.94 -12.06
CA THR A 160 3.93 18.62 -11.41
C THR A 160 3.06 17.63 -12.18
N MET A 161 1.88 18.06 -12.63
CA MET A 161 0.98 17.22 -13.43
C MET A 161 1.59 16.85 -14.79
N ALA A 162 2.24 17.80 -15.47
CA ALA A 162 2.92 17.54 -16.73
C ALA A 162 4.09 16.55 -16.58
N ASP A 163 4.88 16.69 -15.51
CA ASP A 163 6.01 15.81 -15.22
C ASP A 163 5.54 14.40 -14.82
N ALA A 164 4.45 14.30 -14.04
CA ALA A 164 3.80 13.02 -13.75
C ALA A 164 3.35 12.31 -15.04
N GLY A 165 2.69 13.03 -15.94
CA GLY A 165 2.26 12.49 -17.25
C GLY A 165 3.43 12.02 -18.12
N LYS A 166 4.53 12.78 -18.18
CA LYS A 166 5.76 12.38 -18.88
C LYS A 166 6.37 11.11 -18.29
N LYS A 167 6.48 11.02 -16.97
CA LYS A 167 7.04 9.85 -16.27
C LYS A 167 6.17 8.62 -16.48
N ILE A 168 4.85 8.73 -16.36
CA ILE A 168 3.91 7.62 -16.64
C ILE A 168 4.11 7.11 -18.07
N LYS A 169 4.13 8.01 -19.06
CA LYS A 169 4.36 7.64 -20.45
C LYS A 169 5.74 7.00 -20.66
N GLY A 170 6.77 7.53 -19.99
CA GLY A 170 8.13 7.02 -20.04
C GLY A 170 8.27 5.61 -19.47
N SER A 171 7.62 5.32 -18.34
CA SER A 171 7.66 4.00 -17.71
C SER A 171 6.86 2.96 -18.50
N LEU A 172 5.74 3.34 -19.14
CA LEU A 172 4.90 2.42 -19.94
C LEU A 172 5.47 2.11 -21.34
N GLY A 173 6.24 3.02 -21.92
CA GLY A 173 6.82 2.84 -23.27
C GLY A 173 7.59 1.53 -23.45
N PRO A 174 8.55 1.20 -22.57
CA PRO A 174 9.30 -0.05 -22.61
C PRO A 174 8.47 -1.34 -22.53
N LEU A 175 7.25 -1.27 -21.98
CA LEU A 175 6.37 -2.43 -21.80
C LEU A 175 5.45 -2.67 -23.02
N THR A 176 5.22 -1.65 -23.83
CA THR A 176 4.29 -1.67 -24.98
C THR A 176 4.98 -1.89 -26.33
N GLY A 177 6.31 -1.85 -26.36
CA GLY A 177 7.09 -2.25 -27.52
C GLY A 177 6.97 -3.75 -27.78
N ALA A 178 6.63 -4.12 -29.02
CA ALA A 178 6.37 -5.49 -29.47
C ALA A 178 7.36 -6.49 -28.86
N SER A 179 6.83 -7.47 -28.12
CA SER A 179 7.53 -8.69 -27.68
C SER A 179 8.90 -8.51 -27.03
N GLY A 180 9.20 -7.36 -26.37
CA GLY A 180 10.56 -6.86 -26.10
C GLY A 180 11.50 -7.66 -25.17
N GLY A 181 11.57 -8.98 -25.34
CA GLY A 181 12.47 -9.94 -24.72
C GLY A 181 11.89 -11.34 -24.50
N LEU A 182 10.64 -11.60 -24.91
CA LEU A 182 10.06 -12.94 -24.94
C LEU A 182 9.99 -13.42 -26.38
N GLU A 183 10.80 -14.42 -26.68
CA GLU A 183 10.79 -15.15 -27.96
C GLU A 183 9.46 -15.93 -28.09
N GLU A 184 9.03 -16.22 -29.32
CA GLU A 184 7.80 -17.00 -29.56
C GLU A 184 7.95 -18.40 -28.94
N VAL A 185 6.94 -18.83 -28.18
CA VAL A 185 6.98 -20.09 -27.41
C VAL A 185 7.23 -21.31 -28.31
N ASP A 186 6.63 -21.33 -29.50
CA ASP A 186 6.71 -22.42 -30.48
C ASP A 186 8.09 -22.57 -31.14
N THR A 187 8.94 -21.55 -31.03
CA THR A 187 10.33 -21.57 -31.51
C THR A 187 11.31 -22.12 -30.47
N GLN A 188 10.85 -22.40 -29.25
CA GLN A 188 11.72 -22.77 -28.14
C GLN A 188 12.10 -24.26 -28.14
N PRO A 189 13.31 -24.63 -27.68
CA PRO A 189 13.83 -25.99 -27.77
C PRO A 189 13.10 -27.03 -26.89
N PHE A 190 12.27 -26.59 -25.94
CA PHE A 190 11.40 -27.45 -25.13
C PHE A 190 10.07 -27.78 -25.82
N VAL A 191 9.74 -27.13 -26.94
CA VAL A 191 8.58 -27.47 -27.76
C VAL A 191 8.99 -28.52 -28.78
N PRO A 192 8.36 -29.70 -28.81
CA PRO A 192 8.69 -30.73 -29.79
C PRO A 192 8.42 -30.22 -31.21
N ALA A 193 9.43 -30.33 -32.07
CA ALA A 193 9.25 -30.07 -33.50
C ALA A 193 8.20 -31.05 -34.07
N ALA A 194 7.36 -30.58 -34.98
CA ALA A 194 6.33 -31.39 -35.63
C ALA A 194 6.94 -32.72 -36.15
N GLY A 195 6.46 -33.84 -35.60
CA GLY A 195 6.89 -35.20 -36.00
C GLY A 195 8.13 -35.77 -35.28
N LYS A 196 8.69 -35.11 -34.26
CA LYS A 196 9.76 -35.69 -33.41
C LYS A 196 9.35 -35.69 -31.93
N PRO A 197 8.95 -36.84 -31.35
CA PRO A 197 8.64 -36.90 -29.92
C PRO A 197 9.90 -36.71 -29.09
N LEU A 198 9.79 -35.97 -27.97
CA LEU A 198 10.83 -35.89 -26.95
C LEU A 198 10.95 -37.25 -26.27
N GLY A 199 12.16 -37.79 -26.15
CA GLY A 199 12.46 -39.10 -25.56
C GLY A 199 12.24 -39.13 -24.05
N TRP A 200 10.99 -39.00 -23.63
CA TRP A 200 10.57 -39.05 -22.24
C TRP A 200 10.62 -40.49 -21.75
N GLU A 201 11.52 -40.79 -20.81
CA GLU A 201 11.50 -42.04 -20.05
C GLU A 201 11.07 -41.72 -18.61
N PRO A 202 9.90 -42.23 -18.14
CA PRO A 202 9.47 -42.03 -16.76
C PRO A 202 10.48 -42.68 -15.79
N ALA A 203 11.01 -41.89 -14.85
CA ALA A 203 11.77 -42.44 -13.74
C ALA A 203 10.86 -43.34 -12.88
N ARG A 204 11.15 -44.64 -12.80
CA ARG A 204 10.50 -45.51 -11.82
C ARG A 204 11.05 -45.20 -10.43
N LEU A 205 10.21 -44.63 -9.57
CA LEU A 205 10.46 -44.62 -8.14
C LEU A 205 10.23 -46.04 -7.62
N ASP A 206 11.30 -46.74 -7.24
CA ASP A 206 11.20 -48.04 -6.58
C ASP A 206 10.44 -47.87 -5.25
N GLY A 207 9.18 -48.35 -5.22
CA GLY A 207 8.47 -48.68 -3.98
C GLY A 207 7.39 -47.73 -3.48
N GLN A 208 6.92 -46.74 -4.24
CA GLN A 208 5.69 -46.03 -3.89
C GLN A 208 4.67 -46.15 -5.02
N ASN A 209 3.76 -47.12 -4.86
CA ASN A 209 2.52 -47.16 -5.61
C ASN A 209 1.71 -45.93 -5.19
N THR A 210 1.49 -44.98 -6.10
CA THR A 210 0.52 -43.91 -5.89
C THR A 210 -0.88 -44.51 -5.96
N ASP A 211 -1.36 -44.98 -4.82
CA ASP A 211 -2.78 -45.27 -4.68
C ASP A 211 -3.53 -43.93 -4.75
N LEU A 212 -4.38 -43.81 -5.78
CA LEU A 212 -5.35 -42.73 -5.86
C LEU A 212 -6.26 -42.85 -4.64
N ALA A 213 -6.08 -41.98 -3.64
CA ALA A 213 -6.83 -42.05 -2.39
C ALA A 213 -8.34 -42.00 -2.68
N GLY A 214 -8.99 -43.15 -2.52
CA GLY A 214 -10.40 -43.36 -2.82
C GLY A 214 -11.29 -42.50 -1.95
N ALA A 215 -12.17 -41.74 -2.60
CA ALA A 215 -13.32 -41.16 -1.95
C ALA A 215 -14.25 -42.28 -1.46
N SER A 216 -14.56 -42.32 -0.17
CA SER A 216 -15.72 -43.02 0.36
C SER A 216 -16.53 -42.11 1.29
N PRO A 217 -17.86 -42.21 1.25
CA PRO A 217 -18.75 -41.09 1.52
C PRO A 217 -19.33 -41.11 2.95
N GLY A 218 -19.21 -39.99 3.65
CA GLY A 218 -19.81 -39.75 4.96
C GLY A 218 -20.61 -38.44 4.96
N THR A 219 -21.89 -38.56 4.63
CA THR A 219 -22.90 -37.51 4.51
C THR A 219 -23.05 -36.65 5.78
N LYS A 220 -22.85 -35.33 5.68
CA LYS A 220 -23.78 -34.33 6.28
C LYS A 220 -23.88 -33.10 5.37
N SER A 221 -25.11 -32.90 4.94
CA SER A 221 -25.65 -31.87 4.05
C SER A 221 -25.43 -30.44 4.53
N GLY A 222 -25.15 -29.52 3.59
CA GLY A 222 -25.28 -28.08 3.80
C GLY A 222 -24.55 -27.19 2.78
N SER A 223 -25.04 -27.17 1.54
CA SER A 223 -24.96 -26.07 0.55
C SER A 223 -23.59 -25.56 0.07
N ALA A 224 -23.32 -25.76 -1.22
CA ALA A 224 -22.49 -24.87 -2.05
C ALA A 224 -23.24 -23.52 -2.26
N PRO A 225 -22.57 -22.40 -2.59
CA PRO A 225 -21.78 -22.22 -3.82
C PRO A 225 -20.42 -21.53 -3.50
N ASP A 226 -19.30 -21.69 -4.20
CA ASP A 226 -18.93 -21.24 -5.56
C ASP A 226 -17.41 -21.01 -5.50
N SER A 227 -16.71 -21.07 -6.64
CA SER A 227 -15.36 -20.53 -6.86
C SER A 227 -14.23 -21.02 -5.94
N GLY A 228 -13.69 -22.20 -6.25
CA GLY A 228 -12.44 -22.71 -5.66
C GLY A 228 -11.21 -22.10 -6.32
N THR A 229 -10.77 -20.96 -5.80
CA THR A 229 -9.40 -20.46 -5.95
C THR A 229 -8.41 -21.43 -5.31
N VAL A 230 -7.53 -22.00 -6.14
CA VAL A 230 -6.29 -22.66 -5.75
C VAL A 230 -5.17 -21.73 -6.24
N GLY A 231 -4.23 -21.20 -5.46
CA GLY A 231 -3.74 -21.48 -4.11
C GLY A 231 -2.21 -21.41 -4.16
N PHE A 232 -1.65 -20.20 -4.29
CA PHE A 232 -0.20 -19.96 -4.28
C PHE A 232 0.35 -19.87 -2.86
N GLY A 233 1.61 -20.27 -2.68
CA GLY A 233 2.32 -20.40 -1.39
C GLY A 233 1.91 -19.37 -0.34
N GLY A 234 0.98 -19.81 0.50
CA GLY A 234 0.25 -19.17 1.59
C GLY A 234 0.65 -17.77 2.02
N TYR A 235 -0.33 -16.87 2.02
CA TYR A 235 -0.47 -15.91 3.11
C TYR A 235 -0.93 -16.62 4.40
N GLY A 236 -0.49 -17.84 4.69
CA GLY A 236 -1.12 -18.67 5.71
C GLY A 236 -2.67 -18.73 5.63
N PRO A 237 -3.35 -19.13 6.71
CA PRO A 237 -4.81 -19.19 6.76
C PRO A 237 -5.51 -17.82 6.76
N SER A 238 -4.80 -16.71 7.05
CA SER A 238 -5.40 -15.37 7.10
C SER A 238 -5.49 -14.64 5.75
N GLY A 239 -4.85 -15.15 4.70
CA GLY A 239 -4.97 -14.56 3.36
C GLY A 239 -4.21 -13.23 3.20
N PRO A 240 -4.30 -12.60 2.00
CA PRO A 240 -3.70 -11.29 1.73
C PRO A 240 -4.39 -10.16 2.51
N PRO A 241 -3.75 -8.98 2.67
CA PRO A 241 -4.36 -7.82 3.28
C PRO A 241 -5.55 -7.32 2.45
N PRO A 242 -6.53 -6.67 3.08
CA PRO A 242 -7.61 -6.03 2.36
C PRO A 242 -7.08 -4.94 1.39
N PRO A 243 -7.73 -4.72 0.23
CA PRO A 243 -7.31 -3.72 -0.73
C PRO A 243 -7.35 -2.30 -0.15
N GLY A 244 -6.30 -1.52 -0.38
CA GLY A 244 -6.17 -0.15 0.12
C GLY A 244 -5.62 -0.08 1.55
N GLY A 245 -4.46 0.53 1.71
CA GLY A 245 -3.86 0.78 3.02
C GLY A 245 -2.40 1.20 2.92
N GLY A 246 -2.13 2.43 3.35
CA GLY A 246 -0.79 2.94 3.62
C GLY A 246 -0.61 3.17 5.13
N PRO A 247 0.55 3.69 5.55
CA PRO A 247 0.75 4.13 6.93
C PRO A 247 -0.40 5.01 7.42
N ALA A 248 -1.03 4.62 8.54
CA ALA A 248 -2.05 5.43 9.17
C ALA A 248 -1.42 6.66 9.86
N PRO A 249 -2.14 7.78 10.00
CA PRO A 249 -1.68 8.92 10.80
C PRO A 249 -1.32 8.51 12.22
N GLN A 250 -0.28 9.12 12.81
CA GLN A 250 0.23 8.73 14.12
C GLN A 250 -0.85 8.77 15.23
N GLY A 251 -1.75 9.74 15.19
CA GLY A 251 -2.87 9.84 16.12
C GLY A 251 -3.83 8.65 16.04
N GLN A 252 -4.10 8.15 14.84
CA GLN A 252 -4.97 7.00 14.64
C GLN A 252 -4.32 5.70 15.16
N VAL A 253 -3.01 5.56 15.01
CA VAL A 253 -2.29 4.42 15.58
C VAL A 253 -2.28 4.48 17.11
N ALA A 254 -2.13 5.68 17.69
CA ALA A 254 -2.23 5.87 19.14
C ALA A 254 -3.60 5.44 19.68
N GLU A 255 -4.69 5.79 18.99
CA GLU A 255 -6.05 5.34 19.35
C GLU A 255 -6.18 3.81 19.34
N TRP A 256 -5.63 3.13 18.34
CA TRP A 256 -5.64 1.66 18.28
C TRP A 256 -4.81 1.02 19.40
N ILE A 257 -3.67 1.62 19.77
CA ILE A 257 -2.86 1.18 20.91
C ILE A 257 -3.67 1.30 22.20
N ASP A 258 -4.29 2.45 22.45
CA ASP A 258 -5.10 2.68 23.66
C ASP A 258 -6.30 1.74 23.74
N GLN A 259 -6.97 1.49 22.60
CA GLN A 259 -8.06 0.54 22.51
C GLN A 259 -7.61 -0.89 22.82
N ALA A 260 -6.50 -1.34 22.24
CA ALA A 260 -5.95 -2.67 22.49
C ALA A 260 -5.52 -2.85 23.96
N ILE A 261 -4.85 -1.87 24.55
CA ILE A 261 -4.47 -1.87 25.97
C ILE A 261 -5.71 -1.94 26.87
N THR A 262 -6.76 -1.19 26.53
CA THR A 262 -8.02 -1.20 27.28
C THR A 262 -8.67 -2.58 27.27
N ILE A 263 -8.68 -3.25 26.11
CA ILE A 263 -9.18 -4.62 25.97
C ILE A 263 -8.32 -5.58 26.78
N LEU A 264 -7.00 -5.56 26.61
CA LEU A 264 -6.06 -6.43 27.33
C LEU A 264 -6.15 -6.29 28.86
N LYS A 265 -6.31 -5.06 29.37
CA LYS A 265 -6.55 -4.81 30.81
C LYS A 265 -7.82 -5.49 31.32
N ARG A 266 -8.92 -5.44 30.54
CA ARG A 266 -10.18 -6.12 30.90
C ARG A 266 -10.02 -7.65 30.90
N HIS A 267 -9.10 -8.17 30.10
CA HIS A 267 -8.73 -9.59 30.06
C HIS A 267 -7.62 -9.96 31.06
N GLY A 268 -7.28 -9.07 32.00
CA GLY A 268 -6.38 -9.38 33.13
C GLY A 268 -4.89 -9.20 32.83
N VAL A 269 -4.52 -8.62 31.68
CA VAL A 269 -3.12 -8.32 31.39
C VAL A 269 -2.67 -7.10 32.20
N PRO A 270 -1.58 -7.20 33.01
CA PRO A 270 -1.14 -6.09 33.86
C PRO A 270 -0.65 -4.88 33.06
N ALA A 271 -1.07 -3.68 33.47
CA ALA A 271 -0.78 -2.44 32.77
C ALA A 271 0.72 -2.10 32.67
N ASP A 272 1.50 -2.48 33.69
CA ASP A 272 2.95 -2.29 33.76
C ASP A 272 3.71 -3.09 32.68
N LYS A 273 3.05 -4.07 32.06
CA LYS A 273 3.63 -4.91 31.00
C LYS A 273 3.42 -4.35 29.59
N MET A 274 2.57 -3.34 29.43
CA MET A 274 2.04 -2.86 28.15
C MET A 274 2.29 -1.36 27.97
N ASN A 275 3.54 -0.90 28.06
CA ASN A 275 3.87 0.52 27.89
C ASN A 275 3.46 1.00 26.47
N PRO A 276 2.55 2.00 26.34
CA PRO A 276 2.07 2.46 25.03
C PRO A 276 3.17 2.99 24.11
N ASN A 277 4.17 3.67 24.66
CA ASN A 277 5.28 4.24 23.88
C ASN A 277 6.20 3.14 23.32
N ASP A 278 6.36 2.04 24.05
CA ASP A 278 7.14 0.90 23.58
C ASP A 278 6.40 0.13 22.48
N ILE A 279 5.07 0.00 22.60
CA ILE A 279 4.22 -0.57 21.54
C ILE A 279 4.29 0.30 20.27
N TRP A 280 4.15 1.62 20.42
CA TRP A 280 4.30 2.56 19.30
C TRP A 280 5.69 2.47 18.65
N MET A 281 6.75 2.37 19.45
CA MET A 281 8.11 2.24 18.94
C MET A 281 8.28 0.99 18.07
N ILE A 282 7.72 -0.14 18.51
CA ILE A 282 7.71 -1.36 17.70
C ILE A 282 6.96 -1.12 16.38
N ILE A 283 5.71 -0.66 16.43
CA ILE A 283 4.88 -0.47 15.23
C ILE A 283 5.56 0.44 14.20
N LYS A 284 6.19 1.53 14.68
CA LYS A 284 6.92 2.46 13.83
C LYS A 284 8.05 1.79 13.04
N HIS A 285 8.77 0.84 13.64
CA HIS A 285 9.89 0.17 12.98
C HIS A 285 9.47 -1.07 12.19
N GLU A 286 8.46 -1.79 12.65
CA GLU A 286 7.99 -3.04 12.03
C GLU A 286 7.12 -2.79 10.79
N SER A 287 6.20 -1.82 10.85
CA SER A 287 5.21 -1.60 9.79
C SER A 287 5.12 -0.14 9.31
N GLY A 288 5.83 0.78 9.96
CA GLY A 288 5.67 2.21 9.73
C GLY A 288 4.27 2.74 10.08
N GLY A 289 3.46 1.97 10.82
CA GLY A 289 2.05 2.30 11.08
C GLY A 289 1.07 1.81 10.02
N ASN A 290 1.49 0.94 9.09
CA ASN A 290 0.60 0.36 8.08
C ASN A 290 -0.05 -0.96 8.58
N PRO A 291 -1.37 -1.01 8.82
CA PRO A 291 -2.05 -2.23 9.26
C PRO A 291 -2.08 -3.34 8.20
N ASN A 292 -1.78 -3.01 6.95
CA ASN A 292 -1.70 -3.95 5.83
C ASN A 292 -0.26 -4.32 5.46
N ALA A 293 0.73 -3.97 6.30
CA ALA A 293 2.13 -4.30 6.06
C ALA A 293 2.35 -5.82 6.01
N ILE A 294 3.15 -6.28 5.05
CA ILE A 294 3.59 -7.67 4.94
C ILE A 294 5.10 -7.70 4.71
N ASN A 295 5.80 -8.54 5.47
CA ASN A 295 7.18 -8.89 5.18
C ASN A 295 7.24 -10.13 4.29
N ASN A 296 7.71 -9.98 3.05
CA ASN A 296 7.84 -11.05 2.06
C ASN A 296 9.28 -11.52 1.82
N TRP A 297 10.26 -11.02 2.55
CA TRP A 297 11.68 -11.25 2.26
C TRP A 297 12.41 -12.11 3.29
N ASP A 298 11.75 -12.48 4.38
CA ASP A 298 12.34 -13.25 5.47
C ASP A 298 12.10 -14.76 5.38
N SER A 299 12.70 -15.51 6.30
CA SER A 299 12.56 -16.98 6.34
C SER A 299 11.14 -17.46 6.64
N ASN A 300 10.25 -16.59 7.15
CA ASN A 300 8.86 -16.93 7.43
C ASN A 300 8.00 -16.75 6.17
N ALA A 301 8.28 -15.72 5.37
CA ALA A 301 7.73 -15.57 4.03
C ALA A 301 8.11 -16.74 3.13
N ALA A 302 9.36 -17.18 3.16
CA ALA A 302 9.82 -18.38 2.45
C ALA A 302 9.10 -19.67 2.90
N LYS A 303 8.54 -19.69 4.12
CA LYS A 303 7.74 -20.80 4.67
C LYS A 303 6.23 -20.64 4.46
N GLY A 304 5.77 -19.62 3.72
CA GLY A 304 4.35 -19.38 3.47
C GLY A 304 3.56 -18.87 4.69
N THR A 305 4.24 -18.25 5.66
CA THR A 305 3.62 -17.58 6.80
C THR A 305 4.30 -16.23 7.05
N PRO A 306 4.21 -15.26 6.11
CA PRO A 306 4.87 -13.99 6.26
C PRO A 306 4.35 -13.22 7.49
N SER A 307 5.21 -12.36 8.05
CA SER A 307 4.82 -11.43 9.11
C SER A 307 3.89 -10.35 8.57
N LYS A 308 2.86 -10.01 9.35
CA LYS A 308 1.75 -9.15 8.90
C LYS A 308 1.27 -8.16 9.97
N GLY A 309 0.72 -7.06 9.50
CA GLY A 309 0.04 -6.06 10.31
C GLY A 309 0.97 -5.18 11.11
N LEU A 310 0.39 -4.38 12.02
CA LEU A 310 1.12 -3.31 12.72
C LEU A 310 2.34 -3.79 13.50
N MET A 311 2.21 -4.94 14.15
CA MET A 311 3.23 -5.57 14.99
C MET A 311 3.96 -6.72 14.29
N GLN A 312 3.75 -6.89 12.97
CA GLN A 312 4.44 -7.89 12.14
C GLN A 312 4.39 -9.32 12.72
N THR A 313 3.21 -9.78 13.13
CA THR A 313 3.00 -11.15 13.62
C THR A 313 2.81 -12.13 12.45
N ILE A 314 3.36 -13.34 12.56
CA ILE A 314 3.03 -14.47 11.67
C ILE A 314 1.73 -15.17 12.12
N ASP A 315 1.06 -15.88 11.21
CA ASP A 315 -0.19 -16.61 11.47
C ASP A 315 -0.15 -17.51 12.73
N PRO A 316 0.88 -18.35 12.95
CA PRO A 316 0.96 -19.18 14.17
C PRO A 316 1.00 -18.34 15.45
N THR A 317 1.81 -17.27 15.46
CA THR A 317 1.96 -16.39 16.62
C THR A 317 0.66 -15.64 16.90
N PHE A 318 0.04 -15.09 15.86
CA PHE A 318 -1.25 -14.40 15.97
C PHE A 318 -2.32 -15.33 16.54
N ASN A 319 -2.45 -16.54 15.99
CA ASN A 319 -3.45 -17.49 16.43
C ASN A 319 -3.23 -18.00 17.87
N ALA A 320 -1.99 -18.11 18.32
CA ALA A 320 -1.67 -18.51 19.69
C ALA A 320 -1.93 -17.41 20.73
N HIS A 321 -1.89 -16.13 20.34
CA HIS A 321 -1.92 -14.98 21.26
C HIS A 321 -3.11 -14.04 21.06
N LYS A 322 -3.99 -14.29 20.08
CA LYS A 322 -5.24 -13.55 19.93
C LYS A 322 -6.21 -13.79 21.08
N LEU A 323 -7.06 -12.81 21.34
CA LEU A 323 -8.20 -12.98 22.25
C LEU A 323 -9.43 -13.54 21.49
N PRO A 324 -10.34 -14.25 22.18
CA PRO A 324 -11.64 -14.60 21.60
C PRO A 324 -12.37 -13.37 21.07
N GLY A 325 -12.87 -13.43 19.83
CA GLY A 325 -13.50 -12.29 19.15
C GLY A 325 -12.54 -11.37 18.38
N HIS A 326 -11.22 -11.57 18.50
CA HIS A 326 -10.17 -10.79 17.83
C HIS A 326 -9.41 -11.63 16.80
N GLY A 327 -10.11 -12.00 15.73
CA GLY A 327 -9.66 -13.02 14.77
C GLY A 327 -8.95 -12.49 13.52
N ASN A 328 -8.86 -11.17 13.31
CA ASN A 328 -8.40 -10.60 12.05
C ASN A 328 -6.98 -10.05 12.16
N ILE A 329 -6.00 -10.71 11.52
CA ILE A 329 -4.58 -10.31 11.58
C ILE A 329 -4.29 -8.92 11.01
N TYR A 330 -5.14 -8.43 10.10
CA TYR A 330 -5.03 -7.09 9.50
C TYR A 330 -5.89 -6.04 10.22
N ASN A 331 -6.72 -6.44 11.19
CA ASN A 331 -7.34 -5.46 12.08
C ASN A 331 -6.25 -4.90 13.00
N PRO A 332 -6.06 -3.57 13.05
CA PRO A 332 -4.98 -2.96 13.80
C PRO A 332 -5.04 -3.29 15.30
N VAL A 333 -6.24 -3.31 15.88
CA VAL A 333 -6.45 -3.60 17.31
C VAL A 333 -6.17 -5.07 17.61
N ASP A 334 -6.68 -5.99 16.80
CA ASP A 334 -6.46 -7.43 16.96
C ASP A 334 -4.98 -7.79 16.83
N ASN A 335 -4.27 -7.17 15.88
CA ASN A 335 -2.85 -7.37 15.66
C ASN A 335 -2.01 -6.87 16.84
N ILE A 336 -2.33 -5.70 17.40
CA ILE A 336 -1.69 -5.18 18.61
C ILE A 336 -1.97 -6.09 19.81
N ILE A 337 -3.20 -6.59 19.98
CA ILE A 337 -3.57 -7.53 21.04
C ILE A 337 -2.66 -8.77 21.01
N ALA A 338 -2.54 -9.41 19.86
CA ALA A 338 -1.74 -10.62 19.70
C ALA A 338 -0.24 -10.34 19.87
N GLY A 339 0.27 -9.25 19.28
CA GLY A 339 1.68 -8.85 19.37
C GLY A 339 2.11 -8.54 20.80
N VAL A 340 1.28 -7.81 21.56
CA VAL A 340 1.54 -7.48 22.97
C VAL A 340 1.52 -8.74 23.84
N GLN A 341 0.54 -9.63 23.66
CA GLN A 341 0.51 -10.89 24.43
C GLN A 341 1.71 -11.78 24.13
N TYR A 342 2.17 -11.84 22.87
CA TYR A 342 3.40 -12.54 22.52
C TYR A 342 4.65 -11.90 23.14
N ALA A 343 4.77 -10.58 23.11
CA ALA A 343 5.90 -9.88 23.74
C ALA A 343 5.95 -10.15 25.25
N ILE A 344 4.80 -10.18 25.92
CA ILE A 344 4.71 -10.51 27.35
C ILE A 344 5.04 -11.98 27.59
N SER A 345 4.50 -12.92 26.80
CA SER A 345 4.76 -14.35 26.98
C SER A 345 6.23 -14.70 26.78
N ARG A 346 6.90 -14.01 25.84
CA ARG A 346 8.29 -14.28 25.46
C ARG A 346 9.32 -13.51 26.26
N TYR A 347 9.06 -12.24 26.58
CA TYR A 347 10.04 -11.31 27.20
C TYR A 347 9.61 -10.79 28.57
N GLY A 348 8.40 -11.13 29.03
CA GLY A 348 7.86 -10.72 30.33
C GLY A 348 7.29 -9.30 30.38
N SER A 349 7.53 -8.46 29.36
CA SER A 349 6.89 -7.16 29.11
C SER A 349 7.22 -6.66 27.68
N VAL A 350 6.43 -5.74 27.14
CA VAL A 350 6.77 -5.07 25.86
C VAL A 350 8.09 -4.28 25.98
N SER A 351 8.36 -3.71 27.15
CA SER A 351 9.59 -2.94 27.41
C SER A 351 10.87 -3.78 27.35
N ASN A 352 10.76 -5.10 27.48
CA ASN A 352 11.88 -6.05 27.44
C ASN A 352 12.15 -6.61 26.04
N VAL A 353 11.36 -6.22 25.04
CA VAL A 353 11.59 -6.61 23.64
C VAL A 353 12.98 -6.10 23.21
N PRO A 354 13.82 -6.94 22.56
CA PRO A 354 15.20 -6.57 22.23
C PRO A 354 15.36 -5.25 21.48
N GLY A 355 14.47 -4.96 20.51
CA GLY A 355 14.48 -3.69 19.79
C GLY A 355 14.17 -2.47 20.66
N VAL A 356 13.25 -2.60 21.62
CA VAL A 356 12.90 -1.54 22.57
C VAL A 356 14.05 -1.30 23.56
N VAL A 357 14.64 -2.38 24.08
CA VAL A 357 15.81 -2.31 24.99
C VAL A 357 17.01 -1.67 24.27
N GLY A 358 17.28 -2.09 23.03
CA GLY A 358 18.30 -1.51 22.17
C GLY A 358 18.13 0.01 22.04
N MET A 359 16.94 0.44 21.61
CA MET A 359 16.64 1.87 21.44
C MET A 359 16.77 2.68 22.74
N LYS A 360 16.44 2.11 23.90
CA LYS A 360 16.56 2.79 25.21
C LYS A 360 17.99 2.85 25.75
N THR A 361 18.85 1.94 25.32
CA THR A 361 20.25 1.84 25.76
C THR A 361 21.25 2.42 24.75
N GLY A 362 20.76 3.00 23.65
CA GLY A 362 21.57 3.60 22.59
C GLY A 362 22.03 2.62 21.50
N GLY A 363 21.53 1.38 21.51
CA GLY A 363 21.66 0.43 20.41
C GLY A 363 20.58 0.62 19.33
N GLY A 364 20.81 0.04 18.14
CA GLY A 364 19.81 0.05 17.07
C GLY A 364 18.62 -0.88 17.32
N TYR A 365 17.49 -0.62 16.66
CA TYR A 365 16.30 -1.46 16.73
C TYR A 365 16.54 -2.85 16.10
N ARG A 366 16.05 -3.90 16.75
CA ARG A 366 15.98 -5.28 16.24
C ARG A 366 14.59 -5.84 16.50
N GLY A 367 13.93 -6.31 15.45
CA GLY A 367 12.64 -7.01 15.57
C GLY A 367 12.74 -8.29 16.40
N TYR A 368 11.60 -8.88 16.76
CA TYR A 368 11.48 -9.94 17.77
C TYR A 368 10.74 -11.19 17.30
#